data_AF-A0A2V1B253-F1
#
_entry.id   AF-A0A2V1B253-F1
#
_cell.length_a   1.000
_cell.length_b   1.000
_cell.length_c   1.000
_cell.angle_alpha   90.00
_cell.angle_beta   90.00
_cell.angle_gamma   90.00
#
_symmetry.space_group_name_H-M   'P 1'
#
loop_
_entity.id
_entity.type
_entity.pdbx_description
1 polymer ?
#
loop_
_entity_poly.entity_id
_entity_poly.type
_entity_poly.pdbx_seq_one_letter_code
_entity_poly.pdbx_strand_id
1 'polypeptide(L)'
;KMLGGKTPAEFALLPEEERKKLYRDRLWLPDEPIHVRDGDHGPFSDPEMANRMMLLQEYNMGRDEVGKRLVKEARDFYYTENSFVVPSERMGDFVQGTLLDGKPKSWVARDLRYLSKFTNATWIEIEIWVGGTMDGMDLRTQQKIKELSGIVKELIDQFGDAIAISKASADGIHRHDIRPYWNPPTAAAKEKLGVDKACSFEELMRIQIEAWTSEVP
;
A
#
# COMPACT_ATOMS: atom_id res chain seq x y z
N LYS A 1 7.25 13.49 -19.90
CA LYS A 1 6.30 12.37 -20.07
C LYS A 1 7.07 11.05 -20.00
N MET A 2 6.59 10.10 -19.19
CA MET A 2 7.27 8.85 -18.77
C MET A 2 7.92 8.04 -19.92
N LEU A 3 7.19 7.78 -21.01
CA LEU A 3 7.67 7.01 -22.17
C LEU A 3 8.01 7.91 -23.37
N GLY A 4 8.66 9.05 -23.13
CA GLY A 4 9.05 9.99 -24.20
C GLY A 4 7.84 10.58 -24.95
N GLY A 5 6.68 10.67 -24.28
CA GLY A 5 5.44 11.20 -24.85
C GLY A 5 4.48 10.17 -25.44
N LYS A 6 4.86 8.90 -25.49
CA LYS A 6 4.06 7.79 -26.02
C LYS A 6 3.20 7.13 -24.93
N THR A 7 2.12 6.47 -25.35
CA THR A 7 1.37 5.51 -24.54
C THR A 7 2.15 4.19 -24.41
N PRO A 8 1.84 3.33 -23.43
CA PRO A 8 2.45 1.99 -23.35
C PRO A 8 2.26 1.16 -24.63
N ALA A 9 1.09 1.24 -25.27
CA ALA A 9 0.82 0.54 -26.53
C ALA A 9 1.70 1.06 -27.68
N GLU A 10 1.85 2.37 -27.84
CA GLU A 10 2.73 2.96 -28.86
C GLU A 10 4.20 2.66 -28.57
N PHE A 11 4.60 2.68 -27.30
CA PHE A 11 5.96 2.36 -26.89
C PHE A 11 6.30 0.89 -27.14
N ALA A 12 5.34 -0.02 -26.93
CA ALA A 12 5.46 -1.45 -27.20
C ALA A 12 5.72 -1.81 -28.67
N LEU A 13 5.39 -0.91 -29.60
CA LEU A 13 5.62 -1.07 -31.04
C LEU A 13 7.03 -0.65 -31.48
N LEU A 14 7.78 0.06 -30.62
CA LEU A 14 9.15 0.46 -30.94
C LEU A 14 10.07 -0.76 -31.04
N PRO A 15 11.15 -0.71 -31.83
CA PRO A 15 12.21 -1.71 -31.78
C PRO A 15 12.78 -1.87 -30.36
N GLU A 16 13.20 -3.08 -30.00
CA GLU A 16 13.74 -3.39 -28.68
C GLU A 16 14.91 -2.46 -28.29
N GLU A 17 15.80 -2.17 -29.23
CA GLU A 17 16.95 -1.28 -29.02
C GLU A 17 16.53 0.16 -28.68
N GLU A 18 15.44 0.66 -29.28
CA GLU A 18 14.90 1.98 -28.96
C GLU A 18 14.25 1.99 -27.57
N ARG A 19 13.58 0.91 -27.17
CA ARG A 19 13.03 0.77 -25.82
C ARG A 19 14.15 0.72 -24.78
N LYS A 20 15.18 -0.09 -25.02
CA LYS A 20 16.39 -0.19 -24.16
C LYS A 20 17.11 1.13 -24.01
N LYS A 21 17.23 1.91 -25.09
CA LYS A 21 17.81 3.26 -25.01
C LYS A 21 17.04 4.14 -24.02
N LEU A 22 15.70 4.13 -24.08
CA LEU A 22 14.88 4.88 -23.13
C LEU A 22 15.05 4.36 -21.69
N TYR A 23 15.11 3.04 -21.48
CA TYR A 23 15.40 2.49 -20.14
C TYR A 23 16.76 2.93 -19.63
N ARG A 24 17.80 2.92 -20.47
CA ARG A 24 19.12 3.41 -20.10
C ARG A 24 19.10 4.89 -19.72
N ASP A 25 18.45 5.73 -20.52
CA ASP A 25 18.36 7.17 -20.26
C ASP A 25 17.59 7.51 -18.97
N ARG A 26 16.70 6.60 -18.50
CA ARG A 26 15.78 6.86 -17.39
C ARG A 26 16.11 6.09 -16.11
N LEU A 27 16.56 4.85 -16.21
CA LEU A 27 16.67 3.90 -15.11
C LEU A 27 18.12 3.56 -14.76
N TRP A 28 19.10 3.97 -15.57
CA TRP A 28 20.50 3.78 -15.25
C TRP A 28 21.01 4.91 -14.34
N LEU A 29 21.61 4.52 -13.22
CA LEU A 29 22.11 5.39 -12.16
C LEU A 29 23.55 4.95 -11.81
N PRO A 30 24.56 5.40 -12.57
CA PRO A 30 25.91 4.84 -12.48
C PRO A 30 26.76 5.40 -11.34
N ASP A 31 26.41 6.57 -10.80
CA ASP A 31 27.33 7.33 -9.95
C ASP A 31 27.41 6.77 -8.51
N GLU A 32 26.31 6.22 -7.98
CA GLU A 32 26.28 5.61 -6.64
C GLU A 32 25.30 4.42 -6.54
N PRO A 33 25.57 3.43 -5.67
CA PRO A 33 24.63 2.36 -5.40
C PRO A 33 23.29 2.87 -4.87
N ILE A 34 22.20 2.30 -5.35
CA ILE A 34 20.84 2.67 -4.92
C ILE A 34 20.60 2.08 -3.51
N HIS A 35 20.41 2.98 -2.54
CA HIS A 35 20.12 2.61 -1.15
C HIS A 35 18.63 2.37 -0.92
N VAL A 36 18.26 1.14 -0.58
CA VAL A 36 16.88 0.77 -0.27
C VAL A 36 16.62 0.98 1.23
N ARG A 37 16.30 2.21 1.67
CA ARG A 37 16.03 2.56 3.09
C ARG A 37 14.59 3.05 3.33
N ASP A 38 14.13 2.98 4.58
CA ASP A 38 12.80 3.45 5.03
C ASP A 38 12.65 4.98 4.98
N GLY A 39 11.39 5.41 4.96
CA GLY A 39 10.92 6.77 4.67
C GLY A 39 11.63 7.91 5.39
N ASP A 40 12.15 8.82 4.56
CA ASP A 40 12.20 10.30 4.60
C ASP A 40 13.29 10.80 3.63
N HIS A 41 14.19 9.90 3.23
CA HIS A 41 15.21 10.11 2.19
C HIS A 41 15.28 8.96 1.17
N GLY A 42 14.20 8.17 1.06
CA GLY A 42 14.10 7.18 -0.01
C GLY A 42 14.04 7.86 -1.39
N PRO A 43 14.23 7.11 -2.49
CA PRO A 43 14.18 7.62 -3.87
C PRO A 43 12.87 8.33 -4.26
N PHE A 44 11.90 8.44 -3.36
CA PHE A 44 10.62 9.11 -3.55
C PHE A 44 10.60 10.58 -3.10
N SER A 45 11.65 11.08 -2.43
CA SER A 45 11.76 12.51 -2.08
C SER A 45 12.21 13.39 -3.25
N ASP A 46 12.83 12.79 -4.28
CA ASP A 46 13.17 13.44 -5.53
C ASP A 46 12.05 13.22 -6.57
N PRO A 47 11.37 14.28 -7.04
CA PRO A 47 10.34 14.18 -8.07
C PRO A 47 10.83 13.54 -9.37
N GLU A 48 12.11 13.69 -9.73
CA GLU A 48 12.65 13.08 -10.93
C GLU A 48 12.80 11.57 -10.76
N MET A 49 13.34 11.13 -9.63
CA MET A 49 13.42 9.72 -9.27
C MET A 49 12.04 9.07 -9.14
N ALA A 50 11.06 9.73 -8.52
CA ALA A 50 9.69 9.25 -8.45
C ALA A 50 9.10 9.00 -9.86
N ASN A 51 9.35 9.91 -10.80
CA ASN A 51 8.93 9.75 -12.21
C ASN A 51 9.64 8.59 -12.91
N ARG A 52 10.91 8.33 -12.60
CA ARG A 52 11.68 7.18 -13.13
C ARG A 52 11.10 5.86 -12.62
N MET A 53 10.78 5.79 -11.33
CA MET A 53 10.21 4.59 -10.70
C MET A 53 8.82 4.22 -11.25
N MET A 54 8.08 5.15 -11.86
CA MET A 54 6.79 4.85 -12.49
C MET A 54 6.90 3.79 -13.60
N LEU A 55 8.02 3.72 -14.31
CA LEU A 55 8.28 2.72 -15.36
C LEU A 55 8.31 1.28 -14.83
N LEU A 56 8.54 1.12 -13.53
CA LEU A 56 8.71 -0.17 -12.88
C LEU A 56 7.40 -0.70 -12.28
N GLN A 57 6.27 -0.01 -12.50
CA GLN A 57 4.98 -0.32 -11.89
C GLN A 57 3.92 -0.67 -12.94
N GLU A 58 3.27 -1.82 -12.78
CA GLU A 58 2.14 -2.24 -13.64
C GLU A 58 0.99 -1.23 -13.65
N TYR A 59 0.76 -0.53 -12.53
CA TYR A 59 -0.29 0.48 -12.44
C TYR A 59 -0.13 1.60 -13.49
N ASN A 60 1.11 2.00 -13.76
CA ASN A 60 1.42 3.10 -14.68
C ASN A 60 1.60 2.63 -16.13
N MET A 61 2.06 1.39 -16.31
CA MET A 61 2.38 0.82 -17.62
C MET A 61 1.21 0.05 -18.25
N GLY A 62 0.16 -0.22 -17.48
CA GLY A 62 -0.98 -1.03 -17.89
C GLY A 62 -0.92 -2.42 -17.26
N ARG A 63 -2.09 -2.92 -16.84
CA ARG A 63 -2.25 -4.27 -16.27
C ARG A 63 -2.55 -5.33 -17.35
N ASP A 64 -2.59 -4.92 -18.61
CA ASP A 64 -2.70 -5.82 -19.75
C ASP A 64 -1.35 -6.51 -20.02
N GLU A 65 -1.35 -7.51 -20.91
CA GLU A 65 -0.13 -8.27 -21.22
C GLU A 65 0.97 -7.37 -21.82
N VAL A 66 0.58 -6.28 -22.50
CA VAL A 66 1.52 -5.30 -23.04
C VAL A 66 2.24 -4.55 -21.92
N GLY A 67 1.50 -3.98 -20.97
CA GLY A 67 2.07 -3.25 -19.84
C GLY A 67 2.90 -4.14 -18.93
N LYS A 68 2.43 -5.36 -18.62
CA LYS A 68 3.21 -6.35 -17.84
C LYS A 68 4.53 -6.69 -18.52
N ARG A 69 4.53 -6.90 -19.83
CA ARG A 69 5.76 -7.18 -20.60
C ARG A 69 6.73 -6.01 -20.50
N LEU A 70 6.27 -4.77 -20.67
CA LEU A 70 7.11 -3.58 -20.59
C LEU A 70 7.68 -3.36 -19.18
N VAL A 71 6.89 -3.59 -18.12
CA VAL A 71 7.37 -3.52 -16.74
C VAL A 71 8.46 -4.56 -16.50
N LYS A 72 8.28 -5.77 -17.01
CA LYS A 72 9.29 -6.81 -16.93
C LYS A 72 10.60 -6.38 -17.59
N GLU A 73 10.54 -5.87 -18.83
CA GLU A 73 11.72 -5.35 -19.54
C GLU A 73 12.43 -4.24 -18.74
N ALA A 74 11.67 -3.29 -18.20
CA ALA A 74 12.20 -2.18 -17.42
C ALA A 74 12.86 -2.65 -16.11
N ARG A 75 12.28 -3.65 -15.43
CA ARG A 75 12.83 -4.26 -14.22
C ARG A 75 14.09 -5.06 -14.50
N ASP A 76 14.07 -5.88 -15.54
CA ASP A 76 15.23 -6.68 -15.94
C ASP A 76 16.42 -5.75 -16.21
N PHE A 77 16.20 -4.63 -16.90
CA PHE A 77 17.21 -3.58 -17.04
C PHE A 77 17.62 -2.97 -15.69
N TYR A 78 16.66 -2.50 -14.90
CA TYR A 78 16.92 -1.80 -13.64
C TYR A 78 17.73 -2.63 -12.64
N TYR A 79 17.39 -3.90 -12.46
CA TYR A 79 18.08 -4.77 -11.50
C TYR A 79 19.41 -5.33 -12.02
N THR A 80 19.61 -5.40 -13.34
CA THR A 80 20.85 -5.91 -13.94
C THR A 80 21.91 -4.82 -14.09
N GLU A 81 21.50 -3.60 -14.44
CA GLU A 81 22.43 -2.53 -14.83
C GLU A 81 22.76 -1.56 -13.69
N ASN A 82 22.10 -1.70 -12.53
CA ASN A 82 22.36 -0.86 -11.36
C ASN A 82 22.94 -1.67 -10.20
N SER A 83 23.68 -0.97 -9.33
CA SER A 83 24.16 -1.51 -8.07
C SER A 83 23.23 -1.10 -6.92
N PHE A 84 23.06 -1.99 -5.94
CA PHE A 84 22.12 -1.78 -4.83
C PHE A 84 22.77 -2.05 -3.48
N VAL A 85 22.41 -1.23 -2.49
CA VAL A 85 22.66 -1.50 -1.07
C VAL A 85 21.33 -1.79 -0.42
N VAL A 86 21.10 -3.06 -0.10
CA VAL A 86 19.83 -3.59 0.42
C VAL A 86 20.02 -4.05 1.86
N PRO A 87 19.31 -3.45 2.84
CA PRO A 87 19.28 -3.96 4.19
C PRO A 87 18.70 -5.38 4.24
N SER A 88 19.22 -6.22 5.13
CA SER A 88 18.86 -7.64 5.22
C SER A 88 17.35 -7.88 5.37
N GLU A 89 16.69 -7.03 6.15
CA GLU A 89 15.27 -7.00 6.44
C GLU A 89 14.41 -6.62 5.22
N ARG A 90 15.01 -6.02 4.19
CA ARG A 90 14.35 -5.65 2.92
C ARG A 90 14.68 -6.60 1.78
N MET A 91 15.55 -7.58 2.00
CA MET A 91 15.96 -8.53 0.96
C MET A 91 14.76 -9.29 0.38
N GLY A 92 13.79 -9.65 1.22
CA GLY A 92 12.55 -10.29 0.78
C GLY A 92 11.74 -9.42 -0.18
N ASP A 93 11.57 -8.13 0.13
CA ASP A 93 10.83 -7.18 -0.71
C ASP A 93 11.58 -6.85 -2.00
N PHE A 94 12.91 -6.75 -1.91
CA PHE A 94 13.79 -6.47 -3.04
C PHE A 94 13.77 -7.61 -4.06
N VAL A 95 13.93 -8.86 -3.61
CA VAL A 95 13.91 -10.05 -4.48
C VAL A 95 12.54 -10.28 -5.12
N GLN A 96 11.45 -9.96 -4.41
CA GLN A 96 10.09 -10.15 -4.91
C GLN A 96 9.60 -9.01 -5.82
N GLY A 97 10.39 -7.94 -5.99
CA GLY A 97 9.99 -6.78 -6.80
C GLY A 97 8.82 -5.97 -6.22
N THR A 98 8.44 -6.23 -4.96
CA THR A 98 7.26 -5.65 -4.30
C THR A 98 7.48 -4.20 -3.88
N LEU A 99 8.74 -3.76 -3.79
CA LEU A 99 9.13 -2.37 -3.54
C LEU A 99 8.61 -1.40 -4.62
N LEU A 100 8.49 -1.89 -5.86
CA LEU A 100 8.25 -1.04 -7.03
C LEU A 100 6.79 -1.08 -7.49
N ASP A 101 6.06 -2.17 -7.27
CA ASP A 101 4.73 -2.37 -7.87
C ASP A 101 3.61 -1.49 -7.31
N GLY A 102 3.82 -0.81 -6.19
CA GLY A 102 2.77 -0.04 -5.53
C GLY A 102 1.50 -0.86 -5.25
N LYS A 103 1.55 -2.21 -5.34
CA LYS A 103 0.45 -3.09 -4.99
C LYS A 103 0.30 -3.02 -3.47
N PRO A 104 -0.76 -2.43 -2.93
CA PRO A 104 -1.08 -2.66 -1.53
C PRO A 104 -1.71 -4.05 -1.47
N LYS A 105 -0.88 -5.03 -1.15
CA LYS A 105 -1.30 -6.04 -0.18
C LYS A 105 -0.23 -6.00 0.89
N SER A 106 -0.29 -4.93 1.68
CA SER A 106 0.51 -4.68 2.87
C SER A 106 1.05 -5.98 3.45
N TRP A 107 2.38 -6.08 3.50
CA TRP A 107 3.09 -7.03 4.34
C TRP A 107 2.41 -7.12 5.72
N VAL A 108 1.96 -6.00 6.30
CA VAL A 108 1.14 -6.01 7.52
C VAL A 108 -0.15 -6.83 7.38
N ALA A 109 -0.92 -6.75 6.29
CA ALA A 109 -2.11 -7.57 6.09
C ALA A 109 -1.78 -9.05 5.86
N ARG A 110 -0.64 -9.35 5.21
CA ARG A 110 -0.11 -10.72 5.07
C ARG A 110 0.40 -11.27 6.40
N ASP A 111 1.07 -10.44 7.19
CA ASP A 111 1.72 -10.80 8.45
C ASP A 111 0.67 -10.91 9.56
N LEU A 112 -0.35 -10.05 9.55
CA LEU A 112 -1.57 -10.18 10.38
C LEU A 112 -2.34 -11.47 10.06
N ARG A 113 -2.31 -11.99 8.83
CA ARG A 113 -2.86 -13.34 8.54
C ARG A 113 -2.14 -14.45 9.28
N TYR A 114 -0.90 -14.27 9.74
CA TYR A 114 -0.29 -15.28 10.61
C TYR A 114 -0.94 -15.31 11.99
N LEU A 115 -1.58 -14.22 12.44
CA LEU A 115 -2.31 -14.20 13.70
C LEU A 115 -3.49 -15.18 13.68
N SER A 116 -4.09 -15.46 12.52
CA SER A 116 -5.16 -16.46 12.41
C SER A 116 -4.70 -17.89 12.69
N LYS A 117 -3.38 -18.15 12.66
CA LYS A 117 -2.81 -19.46 13.02
C LYS A 117 -2.73 -19.70 14.52
N PHE A 118 -2.89 -18.66 15.34
CA PHE A 118 -2.93 -18.83 16.78
C PHE A 118 -4.27 -19.45 17.18
N THR A 119 -4.23 -20.50 17.99
CA THR A 119 -5.45 -21.22 18.45
C THR A 119 -5.86 -20.84 19.86
N ASN A 120 -4.93 -20.28 20.66
CA ASN A 120 -5.11 -20.00 22.09
C ASN A 120 -4.65 -18.57 22.47
N ALA A 121 -4.68 -17.63 21.52
CA ALA A 121 -4.32 -16.25 21.84
C ALA A 121 -5.36 -15.66 22.81
N THR A 122 -4.93 -15.26 24.00
CA THR A 122 -5.79 -14.63 25.01
C THR A 122 -5.92 -13.12 24.82
N TRP A 123 -5.02 -12.52 24.04
CA TRP A 123 -5.00 -11.09 23.73
C TRP A 123 -4.14 -10.83 22.49
N ILE A 124 -4.65 -9.99 21.58
CA ILE A 124 -3.96 -9.50 20.39
C ILE A 124 -4.26 -8.00 20.27
N GLU A 125 -3.22 -7.16 20.26
CA GLU A 125 -3.34 -5.72 20.01
C GLU A 125 -2.75 -5.38 18.63
N ILE A 126 -3.54 -4.71 17.79
CA ILE A 126 -3.11 -4.17 16.51
C ILE A 126 -3.00 -2.65 16.65
N GLU A 127 -1.77 -2.13 16.58
CA GLU A 127 -1.52 -0.69 16.66
C GLU A 127 -1.28 -0.08 15.28
N ILE A 128 -2.03 0.98 14.95
CA ILE A 128 -1.85 1.75 13.72
C ILE A 128 -1.00 2.99 14.02
N TRP A 129 0.24 2.96 13.54
CA TRP A 129 1.20 4.05 13.66
C TRP A 129 1.19 4.91 12.40
N VAL A 130 0.33 5.93 12.40
CA VAL A 130 0.21 6.89 11.29
C VAL A 130 0.02 8.28 11.89
N GLY A 131 0.86 9.24 11.50
CA GLY A 131 0.69 10.64 11.91
C GLY A 131 -0.65 11.21 11.45
N GLY A 132 -1.17 12.23 12.14
CA GLY A 132 -2.47 12.84 11.83
C GLY A 132 -3.38 12.89 13.06
N THR A 133 -4.69 13.01 12.85
CA THR A 133 -5.68 13.15 13.93
C THR A 133 -5.89 11.83 14.66
N MET A 134 -6.05 11.83 15.99
CA MET A 134 -6.13 10.57 16.75
C MET A 134 -7.39 9.74 16.46
N ASP A 135 -8.47 10.37 16.00
CA ASP A 135 -9.66 9.70 15.49
C ASP A 135 -9.44 9.04 14.12
N GLY A 136 -8.34 9.32 13.43
CA GLY A 136 -8.09 8.77 12.10
C GLY A 136 -8.91 9.40 10.98
N MET A 137 -9.47 10.61 11.21
CA MET A 137 -10.12 11.40 10.17
C MET A 137 -9.19 11.75 9.00
N ASP A 138 -7.88 11.80 9.23
CA ASP A 138 -6.92 12.04 8.16
C ASP A 138 -6.92 10.93 7.09
N LEU A 139 -6.74 11.34 5.84
CA LEU A 139 -6.79 10.47 4.67
C LEU A 139 -5.80 9.30 4.74
N ARG A 140 -4.61 9.54 5.33
CA ARG A 140 -3.55 8.52 5.41
C ARG A 140 -3.96 7.39 6.34
N THR A 141 -4.61 7.71 7.45
CA THR A 141 -5.15 6.74 8.41
C THR A 141 -6.34 6.00 7.82
N GLN A 142 -7.30 6.69 7.18
CA GLN A 142 -8.42 6.01 6.51
C GLN A 142 -7.94 5.05 5.42
N GLN A 143 -6.91 5.41 4.65
CA GLN A 143 -6.33 4.52 3.65
C GLN A 143 -5.68 3.28 4.27
N LYS A 144 -5.01 3.44 5.42
CA LYS A 144 -4.44 2.31 6.18
C LYS A 144 -5.53 1.41 6.77
N ILE A 145 -6.58 1.99 7.35
CA ILE A 145 -7.75 1.25 7.86
C ILE A 145 -8.41 0.47 6.72
N LYS A 146 -8.63 1.10 5.56
CA LYS A 146 -9.18 0.43 4.37
C LYS A 146 -8.34 -0.77 3.95
N GLU A 147 -7.02 -0.62 3.91
CA GLU A 147 -6.08 -1.70 3.56
C GLU A 147 -6.15 -2.89 4.53
N LEU A 148 -6.31 -2.62 5.83
CA LEU A 148 -6.36 -3.65 6.88
C LEU A 148 -7.78 -4.21 7.10
N SER A 149 -8.81 -3.52 6.62
CA SER A 149 -10.22 -3.77 6.95
C SER A 149 -10.64 -5.24 6.83
N GLY A 150 -10.29 -5.89 5.72
CA GLY A 150 -10.62 -7.30 5.48
C GLY A 150 -9.98 -8.25 6.48
N ILE A 151 -8.65 -8.17 6.68
CA ILE A 151 -7.97 -9.08 7.61
C ILE A 151 -8.34 -8.82 9.06
N VAL A 152 -8.53 -7.55 9.44
CA VAL A 152 -8.96 -7.21 10.80
C VAL A 152 -10.35 -7.77 11.07
N LYS A 153 -11.26 -7.75 10.08
CA LYS A 153 -12.57 -8.39 10.19
C LYS A 153 -12.44 -9.91 10.38
N GLU A 154 -11.63 -10.59 9.56
CA GLU A 154 -11.35 -12.03 9.72
C GLU A 154 -10.83 -12.36 11.15
N LEU A 155 -9.94 -11.52 11.70
CA LEU A 155 -9.39 -11.71 13.05
C LEU A 155 -10.42 -11.44 14.15
N ILE A 156 -11.28 -10.42 13.98
CA ILE A 156 -12.39 -10.15 14.91
C ILE A 156 -13.38 -11.32 14.89
N ASP A 157 -13.70 -11.86 13.71
CA ASP A 157 -14.61 -13.01 13.58
C ASP A 157 -14.04 -14.27 14.28
N GLN A 158 -12.71 -14.43 14.27
CA GLN A 158 -12.03 -15.57 14.90
C GLN A 158 -11.85 -15.42 16.42
N PHE A 159 -11.41 -14.24 16.88
CA PHE A 159 -10.95 -14.02 18.25
C PHE A 159 -11.90 -13.13 19.10
N GLY A 160 -12.90 -12.52 18.47
CA GLY A 160 -13.92 -11.70 19.14
C GLY A 160 -13.33 -10.55 19.95
N ASP A 161 -13.60 -10.55 21.25
CA ASP A 161 -13.16 -9.51 22.20
C ASP A 161 -11.69 -9.62 22.62
N ALA A 162 -10.98 -10.68 22.22
CA ALA A 162 -9.54 -10.78 22.44
C ALA A 162 -8.71 -9.89 21.48
N ILE A 163 -9.35 -9.25 20.49
CA ILE A 163 -8.72 -8.32 19.54
C ILE A 163 -8.98 -6.88 19.98
N ALA A 164 -7.91 -6.12 20.22
CA ALA A 164 -7.95 -4.67 20.33
C ALA A 164 -7.25 -4.01 19.15
N ILE A 165 -7.76 -2.83 18.77
CA ILE A 165 -7.23 -2.06 17.65
C ILE A 165 -7.16 -0.60 18.08
N SER A 166 -5.95 -0.05 18.08
CA SER A 166 -5.72 1.32 18.51
C SER A 166 -4.93 2.10 17.47
N LYS A 167 -5.17 3.41 17.40
CA LYS A 167 -4.26 4.35 16.74
C LYS A 167 -3.29 4.88 17.78
N ALA A 168 -2.00 4.82 17.49
CA ALA A 168 -0.96 5.40 18.32
C ALA A 168 -0.53 6.78 17.78
N SER A 169 -0.29 7.72 18.69
CA SER A 169 0.37 8.99 18.38
C SER A 169 1.84 8.78 18.03
N ALA A 170 2.45 9.79 17.39
CA ALA A 170 3.86 9.74 17.00
C ALA A 170 4.84 9.59 18.19
N ASP A 171 4.41 9.97 19.40
CA ASP A 171 5.19 9.79 20.64
C ASP A 171 5.02 8.39 21.26
N GLY A 172 4.11 7.55 20.74
CA GLY A 172 3.80 6.21 21.24
C GLY A 172 3.08 6.16 22.59
N ILE A 173 2.80 7.31 23.20
CA ILE A 173 2.20 7.41 24.55
C ILE A 173 0.68 7.40 24.46
N HIS A 174 0.11 8.15 23.51
CA HIS A 174 -1.33 8.28 23.39
C HIS A 174 -1.90 7.25 22.43
N ARG A 175 -2.94 6.56 22.89
CA ARG A 175 -3.66 5.58 22.11
C ARG A 175 -5.13 5.96 22.03
N HIS A 176 -5.71 5.82 20.84
CA HIS A 176 -7.13 5.99 20.63
C HIS A 176 -7.72 4.66 20.17
N ASP A 177 -8.72 4.16 20.88
CA ASP A 177 -9.41 2.94 20.49
C ASP A 177 -10.24 3.19 19.22
N ILE A 178 -9.93 2.44 18.17
CA ILE A 178 -10.63 2.50 16.88
C ILE A 178 -11.26 1.15 16.52
N ARG A 179 -11.22 0.15 17.41
CA ARG A 179 -11.98 -1.10 17.26
C ARG A 179 -13.46 -0.86 16.94
N PRO A 180 -14.15 0.14 17.53
CA PRO A 180 -15.55 0.42 17.23
C PRO A 180 -15.86 0.68 15.75
N TYR A 181 -14.86 0.98 14.91
CA TYR A 181 -15.06 1.16 13.47
C TYR A 181 -15.43 -0.14 12.75
N TRP A 182 -15.06 -1.30 13.29
CA TRP A 182 -15.43 -2.61 12.73
C TRP A 182 -16.79 -3.13 13.22
N ASN A 183 -17.48 -2.39 14.11
CA ASN A 183 -18.83 -2.75 14.51
C ASN A 183 -19.80 -2.60 13.33
N PRO A 184 -20.85 -3.44 13.24
CA PRO A 184 -21.88 -3.29 12.22
C PRO A 184 -22.49 -1.87 12.24
N PRO A 185 -22.65 -1.23 11.07
CA PRO A 185 -23.35 0.05 10.98
C PRO A 185 -24.84 -0.13 11.34
N THR A 186 -25.40 0.84 12.08
CA THR A 186 -26.83 0.83 12.42
C THR A 186 -27.67 1.26 11.21
N ALA A 187 -28.92 0.80 11.13
CA ALA A 187 -29.85 1.22 10.08
C ALA A 187 -30.04 2.76 10.06
N ALA A 188 -30.11 3.37 11.25
CA ALA A 188 -30.21 4.82 11.40
C ALA A 188 -28.98 5.56 10.86
N ALA A 189 -27.77 5.02 11.04
CA ALA A 189 -26.54 5.61 10.49
C ALA A 189 -26.55 5.56 8.95
N LYS A 190 -27.01 4.46 8.34
CA LYS A 190 -27.14 4.33 6.88
C LYS A 190 -28.17 5.32 6.32
N GLU A 191 -29.29 5.52 7.02
CA GLU A 191 -30.32 6.50 6.64
C GLU A 191 -29.80 7.94 6.71
N LYS A 192 -29.04 8.29 7.76
CA LYS A 192 -28.39 9.60 7.89
C LYS A 192 -27.39 9.91 6.78
N LEU A 193 -26.82 8.91 6.10
CA LEU A 193 -25.91 9.16 4.98
C LEU A 193 -26.66 9.52 3.68
N GLY A 194 -27.92 9.08 3.54
CA GLY A 194 -28.77 9.35 2.37
C GLY A 194 -29.64 10.61 2.50
N VAL A 195 -29.73 11.18 3.69
CA VAL A 195 -30.45 12.43 4.00
C VAL A 195 -29.42 13.40 4.55
N ASP A 196 -29.51 14.71 4.30
CA ASP A 196 -28.51 15.74 4.67
C ASP A 196 -28.40 15.98 6.20
N LYS A 197 -28.35 14.91 7.00
CA LYS A 197 -28.21 14.87 8.45
C LYS A 197 -26.77 14.51 8.80
N ALA A 198 -26.21 15.20 9.80
CA ALA A 198 -24.85 14.95 10.25
C ALA A 198 -24.70 13.53 10.83
N CYS A 199 -23.88 12.72 10.16
CA CYS A 199 -23.39 11.41 10.62
C CYS A 199 -22.12 11.62 11.46
N SER A 200 -21.94 10.88 12.56
CA SER A 200 -20.67 10.95 13.29
C SER A 200 -19.53 10.32 12.48
N PHE A 201 -18.28 10.69 12.77
CA PHE A 201 -17.13 10.10 12.06
C PHE A 201 -17.03 8.58 12.28
N GLU A 202 -17.32 8.10 13.49
CA GLU A 202 -17.39 6.67 13.79
C GLU A 202 -18.50 5.97 13.00
N GLU A 203 -19.71 6.56 12.93
CA GLU A 203 -20.81 6.02 12.12
C GLU A 203 -20.43 5.94 10.64
N LEU A 204 -19.73 6.95 10.11
CA LEU A 204 -19.20 6.97 8.75
C LEU A 204 -18.17 5.85 8.53
N MET A 205 -17.22 5.66 9.45
CA MET A 205 -16.19 4.63 9.34
C MET A 205 -16.78 3.21 9.34
N ARG A 206 -17.80 2.94 10.16
CA ARG A 206 -18.51 1.65 10.17
C ARG A 206 -19.15 1.35 8.82
N ILE A 207 -19.79 2.34 8.20
CA ILE A 207 -20.41 2.18 6.87
C ILE A 207 -19.33 1.95 5.81
N GLN A 208 -18.23 2.70 5.86
CA GLN A 208 -17.12 2.55 4.91
C GLN A 208 -16.45 1.17 5.01
N ILE A 209 -16.17 0.69 6.22
CA ILE A 209 -15.57 -0.64 6.44
C ILE A 209 -16.51 -1.74 5.99
N GLU A 210 -17.82 -1.62 6.25
CA GLU A 210 -18.80 -2.55 5.70
C GLU A 210 -18.69 -2.59 4.16
N ALA A 211 -18.69 -1.45 3.49
CA ALA A 211 -18.55 -1.39 2.03
C ALA A 211 -17.21 -1.99 1.54
N TRP A 212 -16.08 -1.62 2.15
CA TRP A 212 -14.75 -2.13 1.76
C TRP A 212 -14.59 -3.63 1.96
N THR A 213 -15.32 -4.22 2.90
CA THR A 213 -15.27 -5.67 3.17
C THR A 213 -16.38 -6.45 2.46
N SER A 214 -17.37 -5.79 1.87
CA SER A 214 -18.43 -6.40 1.06
C SER A 214 -18.02 -6.63 -0.40
N GLU A 215 -17.00 -5.90 -0.88
CA GLU A 215 -16.50 -5.97 -2.26
C GLU A 215 -15.40 -7.04 -2.48
N VAL A 216 -15.10 -7.86 -1.47
CA VAL A 216 -14.10 -8.94 -1.60
C VAL A 216 -14.83 -10.27 -1.83
N PRO A 217 -14.72 -10.89 -3.02
CA PRO A 217 -15.23 -12.25 -3.26
C PRO A 217 -14.42 -13.31 -2.51
#